data_AF-A0A377BDL3-F1
#
_entry.id   AF-A0A377BDL3-F1
#
_cell.length_a   1.000
_cell.length_b   1.000
_cell.length_c   1.000
_cell.angle_alpha   90.00
_cell.angle_beta   90.00
_cell.angle_gamma   90.00
#
_symmetry.space_group_name_H-M   'P 1'
#
loop_
_entity.id
_entity.type
_entity.pdbx_description
1 polymer ?
#
loop_
_entity_poly.entity_id
_entity_poly.type
_entity_poly.pdbx_seq_one_letter_code
_entity_poly.pdbx_strand_id
1 'polypeptide(L)'
;MKNVNENIYQALEDAEVLLKNNGPHRAYDRVHTALHASLRQMCANHGIATNSTNDNVPGLLSLITAHLKDLPDDGRNEDVFKMLRSSAAILHGINNLRNNYSMAHPTETLLNEADARFAINLVRSIMTYVDELL
;
A
#
# COMPACT_ATOMS: atom_id res chain seq x y z
N MET A 1 3.92 22.65 10.21
CA MET A 1 2.57 22.19 10.64
C MET A 1 2.59 20.67 10.66
N LYS A 2 2.03 20.07 11.72
CA LYS A 2 2.16 18.67 12.10
C LYS A 2 1.87 17.73 10.92
N ASN A 3 2.88 16.99 10.44
CA ASN A 3 2.63 15.74 9.72
C ASN A 3 1.99 14.81 10.75
N VAL A 4 0.67 14.72 10.73
CA VAL A 4 -0.03 13.59 11.35
C VAL A 4 0.59 12.37 10.68
N ASN A 5 1.34 11.58 11.43
CA ASN A 5 1.88 10.32 10.93
C ASN A 5 0.66 9.46 10.57
N GLU A 6 0.30 9.42 9.28
CA GLU A 6 -0.78 8.59 8.80
C GLU A 6 -0.37 7.13 9.01
N ASN A 7 -0.88 6.54 10.09
CA ASN A 7 -0.66 5.15 10.39
C ASN A 7 -1.61 4.30 9.53
N ILE A 8 -1.06 3.41 8.71
CA ILE A 8 -1.83 2.46 7.90
C ILE A 8 -2.79 1.62 8.74
N TYR A 9 -2.42 1.21 9.95
CA TYR A 9 -3.26 0.39 10.82
C TYR A 9 -4.53 1.15 11.25
N GLN A 10 -4.41 2.44 11.57
CA GLN A 10 -5.58 3.28 11.84
C GLN A 10 -6.45 3.42 10.58
N ALA A 11 -5.84 3.61 9.41
CA ALA A 11 -6.59 3.73 8.16
C ALA A 11 -7.34 2.44 7.81
N LEU A 12 -6.78 1.27 8.12
CA LEU A 12 -7.40 -0.03 7.92
C LEU A 12 -8.56 -0.29 8.88
N GLU A 13 -8.53 0.26 10.10
CA GLU A 13 -9.67 0.26 11.03
C GLU A 13 -10.76 1.21 10.54
N ASP A 14 -10.40 2.43 10.14
CA ASP A 14 -11.31 3.44 9.60
C ASP A 14 -12.05 2.90 8.35
N ALA A 15 -11.35 2.11 7.53
CA ALA A 15 -11.87 1.57 6.28
C ALA A 15 -13.13 0.71 6.46
N GLU A 16 -13.23 -0.08 7.55
CA GLU A 16 -14.41 -0.90 7.81
C GLU A 16 -15.64 -0.04 8.13
N VAL A 17 -15.44 1.09 8.81
CA VAL A 17 -16.50 2.06 9.09
C VAL A 17 -16.89 2.80 7.80
N LEU A 18 -15.90 3.21 7.01
CA LEU A 18 -16.12 3.92 5.75
C LEU A 18 -16.83 3.07 4.71
N LEU A 19 -16.51 1.78 4.61
CA LEU A 19 -17.20 0.84 3.71
C LEU A 19 -18.71 0.81 4.00
N LYS A 20 -19.10 0.82 5.28
CA LYS A 20 -20.50 0.77 5.70
C LYS A 20 -21.25 2.08 5.52
N ASN A 21 -20.60 3.21 5.83
CA ASN A 21 -21.30 4.49 6.02
C ASN A 21 -21.05 5.51 4.90
N ASN A 22 -19.94 5.37 4.17
CA ASN A 22 -19.39 6.41 3.30
C ASN A 22 -19.12 5.91 1.87
N GLY A 23 -19.25 4.60 1.64
CA GLY A 23 -19.08 3.95 0.36
C GLY A 23 -17.63 3.50 0.07
N PRO A 24 -17.46 2.54 -0.84
CA PRO A 24 -16.19 1.86 -1.10
C PRO A 24 -15.08 2.78 -1.55
N HIS A 25 -15.41 3.81 -2.33
CA HIS A 25 -14.46 4.81 -2.79
C HIS A 25 -13.72 5.51 -1.64
N ARG A 26 -14.45 5.97 -0.62
CA ARG A 26 -13.85 6.74 0.49
C ARG A 26 -12.97 5.85 1.36
N ALA A 27 -13.39 4.61 1.62
CA ALA A 27 -12.58 3.63 2.31
C ALA A 27 -11.28 3.34 1.55
N TYR A 28 -11.39 3.17 0.22
CA TYR A 28 -10.27 2.87 -0.65
C TYR A 28 -9.22 3.98 -0.69
N ASP A 29 -9.64 5.23 -0.92
CA ASP A 29 -8.72 6.38 -1.02
C ASP A 29 -8.05 6.67 0.33
N ARG A 30 -8.76 6.47 1.45
CA ARG A 30 -8.20 6.55 2.81
C ARG A 30 -7.08 5.55 3.02
N VAL A 31 -7.27 4.28 2.64
CA VAL A 31 -6.26 3.23 2.79
C VAL A 31 -5.09 3.46 1.83
N HIS A 32 -5.34 3.85 0.59
CA HIS A 32 -4.28 4.11 -0.40
C HIS A 32 -3.38 5.27 0.04
N THR A 33 -3.95 6.37 0.54
CA THR A 33 -3.19 7.52 1.04
C THR A 33 -2.29 7.12 2.22
N ALA A 34 -2.85 6.42 3.21
CA ALA A 34 -2.10 5.97 4.38
C ALA A 34 -1.03 4.93 4.03
N LEU A 35 -1.31 4.05 3.06
CA LEU A 35 -0.36 3.07 2.54
C LEU A 35 0.85 3.77 1.92
N HIS A 36 0.61 4.79 1.09
CA HIS A 36 1.67 5.56 0.46
C HIS A 36 2.55 6.26 1.50
N ALA A 37 1.92 6.92 2.48
CA ALA A 37 2.62 7.58 3.58
C ALA A 37 3.43 6.59 4.44
N SER A 38 2.85 5.44 4.78
CA SER A 38 3.50 4.42 5.62
C SER A 38 4.71 3.80 4.94
N LEU A 39 4.62 3.43 3.66
CA LEU A 39 5.76 2.92 2.90
C LEU A 39 6.89 3.94 2.79
N ARG A 40 6.57 5.24 2.62
CA ARG A 40 7.59 6.31 2.66
C ARG A 40 8.25 6.42 4.02
N GLN A 41 7.46 6.35 5.09
CA GLN A 41 7.99 6.41 6.44
C GLN A 41 8.90 5.22 6.75
N MET A 42 8.52 4.01 6.30
CA MET A 42 9.37 2.81 6.36
C MET A 42 10.69 3.05 5.62
N CYS A 43 10.66 3.54 4.37
CA CYS A 43 11.89 3.88 3.66
C CYS A 43 12.76 4.88 4.44
N ALA A 44 12.17 5.94 4.99
CA ALA A 44 12.89 6.95 5.77
C ALA A 44 13.52 6.37 7.05
N ASN A 45 12.80 5.50 7.77
CA ASN A 45 13.28 4.86 9.00
C ASN A 45 14.51 3.96 8.76
N HIS A 46 14.62 3.37 7.56
CA HIS A 46 15.71 2.46 7.19
C HIS A 46 16.77 3.12 6.28
N GLY A 47 16.73 4.44 6.11
CA GLY A 47 17.71 5.17 5.28
C GLY A 47 17.62 4.86 3.78
N ILE A 48 16.48 4.36 3.31
CA ILE A 48 16.22 4.06 1.90
C ILE A 48 15.84 5.37 1.19
N ALA A 49 16.64 5.77 0.20
CA ALA A 49 16.38 6.97 -0.58
C ALA A 49 15.09 6.82 -1.40
N THR A 50 14.21 7.83 -1.32
CA THR A 50 12.98 7.90 -2.12
C THR A 50 12.91 9.20 -2.89
N ASN A 51 12.22 9.18 -4.02
CA ASN A 51 11.86 10.33 -4.82
C ASN A 51 10.38 10.67 -4.60
N SER A 52 10.13 11.83 -4.01
CA SER A 52 8.78 12.29 -3.66
C SER A 52 7.84 12.48 -4.85
N THR A 53 8.34 12.66 -6.08
CA THR A 53 7.52 12.84 -7.29
C THR A 53 7.31 11.55 -8.07
N ASN A 54 8.21 10.58 -7.96
CA ASN A 54 8.22 9.41 -8.86
C ASN A 54 7.86 8.09 -8.17
N ASP A 55 7.98 8.02 -6.83
CA ASP A 55 7.75 6.77 -6.12
C ASP A 55 6.29 6.64 -5.70
N ASN A 56 5.53 5.93 -6.54
CA ASN A 56 4.20 5.42 -6.20
C ASN A 56 4.30 4.18 -5.28
N VAL A 57 3.15 3.71 -4.80
CA VAL A 57 3.05 2.58 -3.86
C VAL A 57 3.86 1.33 -4.30
N PRO A 58 3.72 0.80 -5.55
CA PRO A 58 4.55 -0.31 -6.04
C PRO A 58 6.06 -0.01 -6.07
N GLY A 59 6.43 1.22 -6.46
CA GLY A 59 7.82 1.66 -6.51
C GLY A 59 8.47 1.64 -5.14
N LEU A 60 7.77 2.13 -4.11
CA LEU A 60 8.27 2.10 -2.74
C LEU A 60 8.48 0.67 -2.22
N LEU A 61 7.55 -0.24 -2.49
CA LEU A 61 7.75 -1.64 -2.11
C LEU A 61 8.95 -2.28 -2.84
N SER A 62 9.18 -1.86 -4.09
CA SER A 62 10.35 -2.32 -4.87
C SER A 62 11.66 -1.83 -4.26
N LEU A 63 11.71 -0.60 -3.74
CA LEU A 63 12.86 -0.07 -3.01
C LEU A 63 13.11 -0.82 -1.70
N ILE A 64 12.05 -1.09 -0.93
CA ILE A 64 12.13 -1.92 0.29
C ILE A 64 12.65 -3.32 -0.07
N THR A 65 12.13 -3.94 -1.13
CA THR A 65 12.58 -5.26 -1.59
C THR A 65 14.06 -5.25 -2.00
N ALA A 66 14.55 -4.16 -2.59
CA ALA A 66 15.96 -4.00 -2.92
C ALA A 66 16.82 -3.91 -1.66
N HIS A 67 16.38 -3.12 -0.66
CA HIS A 67 17.06 -3.04 0.63
C HIS A 67 17.14 -4.39 1.34
N LEU A 68 16.06 -5.17 1.36
CA LEU A 68 16.04 -6.49 1.99
C LEU A 68 16.99 -7.50 1.30
N LYS A 69 17.30 -7.33 0.02
CA LYS A 69 18.27 -8.18 -0.70
C LYS A 69 19.71 -7.97 -0.26
N ASP A 70 20.01 -6.83 0.34
CA ASP A 70 21.34 -6.52 0.88
C ASP A 70 21.53 -7.10 2.30
N LEU A 71 20.46 -7.64 2.91
CA LEU A 71 20.52 -8.30 4.21
C LEU A 71 20.99 -9.77 4.06
N PRO A 72 21.60 -10.35 5.12
CA PRO A 72 22.00 -11.76 5.10
C PRO A 72 20.83 -12.70 4.81
N ASP A 73 21.07 -13.70 3.96
CA ASP A 73 20.09 -14.74 3.65
C ASP A 73 19.97 -15.73 4.82
N ASP A 74 18.74 -15.94 5.28
CA ASP A 74 18.36 -16.91 6.31
C ASP A 74 17.82 -18.23 5.72
N GLY A 75 17.89 -18.39 4.40
CA GLY A 75 17.53 -19.60 3.66
C GLY A 75 16.14 -19.57 3.03
N ARG A 76 15.39 -18.47 3.16
CA ARG A 76 14.04 -18.29 2.57
C ARG A 76 13.95 -17.17 1.53
N ASN A 77 15.05 -16.49 1.21
CA ASN A 77 15.03 -15.29 0.36
C ASN A 77 14.38 -15.50 -1.01
N GLU A 78 14.53 -16.67 -1.64
CA GLU A 78 13.92 -16.95 -2.94
C GLU A 78 12.39 -16.81 -2.90
N ASP A 79 11.75 -17.48 -1.95
CA ASP A 79 10.30 -17.46 -1.78
C ASP A 79 9.81 -16.11 -1.27
N VAL A 80 10.51 -15.49 -0.31
CA VAL A 80 10.18 -14.16 0.21
C VAL A 80 10.19 -13.12 -0.91
N PHE A 81 11.24 -13.08 -1.73
CA PHE A 81 11.32 -12.10 -2.82
C PHE A 81 10.35 -12.42 -3.98
N LYS A 82 9.94 -13.68 -4.15
CA LYS A 82 8.84 -14.03 -5.06
C LYS A 82 7.49 -13.52 -4.55
N MET A 83 7.24 -13.63 -3.24
CA MET A 83 6.05 -13.07 -2.61
C MET A 83 6.04 -11.55 -2.72
N LEU A 84 7.14 -10.86 -2.39
CA LEU A 84 7.22 -9.39 -2.48
C LEU A 84 7.04 -8.86 -3.91
N ARG A 85 7.59 -9.56 -4.92
CA ARG A 85 7.32 -9.23 -6.33
C ARG A 85 5.84 -9.36 -6.70
N SER A 86 5.19 -10.41 -6.21
CA SER A 86 3.74 -10.60 -6.41
C SER A 86 2.93 -9.51 -5.69
N SER A 87 3.34 -9.15 -4.48
CA SER A 87 2.77 -8.03 -3.73
C SER A 87 2.91 -6.70 -4.48
N ALA A 88 4.06 -6.44 -5.10
CA ALA A 88 4.26 -5.23 -5.92
C ALA A 88 3.30 -5.19 -7.13
N ALA A 89 3.06 -6.33 -7.79
CA ALA A 89 2.08 -6.43 -8.87
C ALA A 89 0.64 -6.20 -8.38
N ILE A 90 0.29 -6.72 -7.20
CA ILE A 90 -1.00 -6.45 -6.54
C ILE A 90 -1.16 -4.96 -6.25
N LEU A 91 -0.14 -4.34 -5.65
CA LEU A 91 -0.13 -2.90 -5.36
C LEU A 91 -0.24 -2.06 -6.64
N HIS A 92 0.28 -2.55 -7.77
CA HIS A 92 0.12 -1.89 -9.06
C HIS A 92 -1.34 -1.92 -9.53
N GLY A 93 -2.00 -3.07 -9.41
CA GLY A 93 -3.45 -3.18 -9.64
C GLY A 93 -4.26 -2.24 -8.75
N ILE A 94 -3.91 -2.15 -7.47
CA ILE A 94 -4.54 -1.23 -6.51
C ILE A 94 -4.35 0.24 -6.92
N ASN A 95 -3.15 0.62 -7.33
CA ASN A 95 -2.87 1.96 -7.80
C ASN A 95 -3.65 2.30 -9.08
N ASN A 96 -3.83 1.34 -9.99
CA ASN A 96 -4.63 1.51 -11.20
C ASN A 96 -6.13 1.61 -10.91
N LEU A 97 -6.64 0.80 -9.98
CA LEU A 97 -8.03 0.91 -9.51
C LEU A 97 -8.28 2.30 -8.91
N ARG A 98 -7.36 2.79 -8.07
CA ARG A 98 -7.42 4.16 -7.54
C ARG A 98 -7.46 5.18 -8.66
N ASN A 99 -6.54 5.14 -9.62
CA ASN A 99 -6.41 6.21 -10.60
C ASN A 99 -7.54 6.22 -11.65
N ASN A 100 -8.10 5.06 -11.99
CA ASN A 100 -9.08 4.95 -13.06
C ASN A 100 -10.53 4.83 -12.58
N TYR A 101 -10.75 4.55 -11.28
CA TYR A 101 -12.10 4.31 -10.73
C TYR A 101 -12.34 5.11 -9.43
N SER A 102 -11.48 6.10 -9.15
CA SER A 102 -11.72 7.12 -8.12
C SER A 102 -12.38 8.37 -8.70
N MET A 103 -13.10 9.13 -7.85
CA MET A 103 -13.83 10.38 -8.11
C MET A 103 -13.04 11.48 -8.84
N ALA A 104 -11.73 11.29 -9.06
CA ALA A 104 -10.88 12.18 -9.84
C ALA A 104 -11.21 12.16 -11.35
N HIS A 105 -11.84 11.10 -11.86
CA HIS A 105 -12.31 11.03 -13.24
C HIS A 105 -13.74 10.48 -13.32
N PRO A 106 -14.61 11.04 -14.18
CA PRO A 106 -15.96 10.52 -14.41
C PRO A 106 -15.87 9.26 -15.29
N THR A 107 -15.32 8.18 -14.75
CA THR A 107 -15.44 6.86 -15.35
C THR A 107 -16.84 6.32 -15.07
N GLU A 108 -17.52 5.84 -16.11
CA GLU A 108 -18.90 5.33 -16.05
C GLU A 108 -19.09 4.14 -15.09
N THR A 109 -17.99 3.54 -14.61
CA THR A 109 -17.99 2.44 -13.66
C THR A 109 -17.32 2.89 -12.36
N LEU A 110 -18.07 2.98 -11.27
CA LEU A 110 -17.53 3.25 -9.93
C LEU A 110 -16.88 1.99 -9.34
N LEU A 111 -15.85 2.16 -8.51
CA LEU A 111 -15.29 1.07 -7.71
C LEU A 111 -16.39 0.42 -6.86
N ASN A 112 -16.59 -0.89 -7.03
CA ASN A 112 -17.57 -1.63 -6.24
C ASN A 112 -17.01 -2.05 -4.86
N GLU A 113 -17.91 -2.46 -3.98
CA GLU A 113 -17.54 -2.81 -2.60
C GLU A 113 -16.68 -4.07 -2.49
N ALA A 114 -16.90 -5.07 -3.35
CA ALA A 114 -16.14 -6.31 -3.33
C ALA A 114 -14.66 -6.06 -3.68
N ASP A 115 -14.40 -5.29 -4.73
CA ASP A 115 -13.04 -4.91 -5.16
C ASP A 115 -12.35 -4.05 -4.10
N ALA A 116 -13.09 -3.10 -3.50
CA ALA A 116 -12.54 -2.27 -2.44
C ALA A 116 -12.15 -3.10 -1.21
N ARG A 117 -13.05 -3.99 -0.76
CA ARG A 117 -12.80 -4.86 0.39
C ARG A 117 -11.64 -5.82 0.13
N PHE A 118 -11.56 -6.40 -1.06
CA PHE A 118 -10.47 -7.29 -1.45
C PHE A 118 -9.12 -6.56 -1.41
N ALA A 119 -9.03 -5.38 -2.02
CA ALA A 119 -7.83 -4.56 -2.00
C ALA A 119 -7.41 -4.16 -0.58
N ILE A 120 -8.36 -3.72 0.27
CA ILE A 120 -8.08 -3.33 1.66
C ILE A 120 -7.49 -4.51 2.44
N ASN A 121 -8.04 -5.72 2.27
CA ASN A 121 -7.53 -6.92 2.92
C ASN A 121 -6.12 -7.29 2.42
N LEU A 122 -5.86 -7.18 1.12
CA LEU A 122 -4.52 -7.39 0.56
C LEU A 122 -3.52 -6.39 1.12
N VAL A 123 -3.88 -5.10 1.20
CA VAL A 123 -3.03 -4.06 1.80
C VAL A 123 -2.71 -4.40 3.26
N ARG A 124 -3.70 -4.84 4.04
CA ARG A 124 -3.49 -5.28 5.42
C ARG A 124 -2.44 -6.39 5.51
N SER A 125 -2.62 -7.47 4.74
CA SER A 125 -1.68 -8.60 4.75
C SER A 125 -0.28 -8.22 4.27
N ILE A 126 -0.18 -7.42 3.20
CA ILE A 126 1.11 -6.98 2.65
C ILE A 126 1.83 -6.09 3.67
N MET A 127 1.14 -5.12 4.26
CA MET A 127 1.78 -4.16 5.16
C MET A 127 2.21 -4.80 6.48
N THR A 128 1.40 -5.68 7.07
CA THR A 128 1.82 -6.45 8.26
C THR A 128 3.09 -7.24 7.97
N TYR A 129 3.16 -7.91 6.83
CA TYR A 129 4.33 -8.71 6.49
C TYR A 129 5.57 -7.86 6.19
N VAL A 130 5.43 -6.74 5.48
CA VAL A 130 6.54 -5.82 5.19
C VAL A 130 7.09 -5.18 6.46
N ASP A 131 6.22 -4.82 7.40
CA ASP A 131 6.59 -4.27 8.72
C ASP A 131 7.39 -5.29 9.55
N GLU A 132 7.10 -6.59 9.43
CA GLU A 132 7.86 -7.66 10.10
C GLU A 132 9.23 -7.97 9.44
N LEU A 133 9.42 -7.59 8.18
CA LEU A 133 10.67 -7.85 7.45
C LEU A 133 11.73 -6.76 7.66
N LEU A 134 11.32 -5.56 8.07
CA LEU A 134 12.17 -4.39 8.26
C LEU A 134 12.59 -4.26 9.73
#